data_AF-A0A8H6YCH8-F1
#
_entry.id   AF-A0A8H6YCH8-F1
#
_cell.length_a   1.000
_cell.length_b   1.000
_cell.length_c   1.000
_cell.angle_alpha   90.00
_cell.angle_beta   90.00
_cell.angle_gamma   90.00
#
_symmetry.space_group_name_H-M   'P 1'
#
loop_
_entity.id
_entity.type
_entity.pdbx_description
1 polymer ?
#
loop_
_entity_poly.entity_id
_entity_poly.type
_entity_poly.pdbx_seq_one_letter_code
_entity_poly.pdbx_strand_id
1 'polypeptide(L)'
;MNRIFGTSASKKPKPSLQDAIASTDGRMSSIEVKIKKLDGELGRYKEQMAKLRNGPGKDAVQQRALRTLKQKRMYEAQLAQLAQQTFNIESAALTTENLRNTMATFDAMKAANKEMQKQYGKIDIDKIEAMHYDMEDMLEQSNEIQEIMGRSYAVPDELDEADLEAELDALALEGPDEEGTSYLADLNKVPDFVDEAPVEVGESPAPAQAVKW
;
A
#
# COMPACT_ATOMS: atom_id res chain seq x y z
N MET A 1 23.03 -6.01 54.98
CA MET A 1 23.67 -4.76 54.53
C MET A 1 23.21 -4.42 53.12
N ASN A 2 22.97 -3.14 52.88
CA ASN A 2 22.02 -2.56 51.95
C ASN A 2 22.32 -2.77 50.46
N ARG A 3 21.28 -3.09 49.69
CA ARG A 3 21.11 -2.63 48.30
C ARG A 3 19.77 -1.91 48.18
N ILE A 4 19.69 -0.76 48.84
CA ILE A 4 18.68 0.27 48.61
C ILE A 4 19.33 1.24 47.65
N PHE A 5 19.09 1.11 46.35
CA PHE A 5 19.08 2.19 45.35
C PHE A 5 18.61 1.58 44.04
N GLY A 6 17.27 1.54 43.91
CA GLY A 6 16.63 1.44 42.62
C GLY A 6 16.99 2.67 41.81
N THR A 7 17.93 2.50 40.88
CA THR A 7 17.86 3.25 39.64
C THR A 7 17.03 2.37 38.73
N SER A 8 15.77 2.72 38.50
CA SER A 8 15.12 2.28 37.28
C SER A 8 16.01 2.79 36.16
N ALA A 9 16.82 1.91 35.57
CA ALA A 9 17.42 2.18 34.29
C ALA A 9 16.24 2.53 33.40
N SER A 10 16.03 3.84 33.17
CA SER A 10 15.06 4.37 32.24
C SER A 10 15.22 3.51 31.00
N LYS A 11 14.20 2.73 30.64
CA LYS A 11 14.20 1.89 29.45
C LYS A 11 14.31 2.86 28.27
N LYS A 12 15.52 3.32 27.95
CA LYS A 12 15.76 4.06 26.73
C LYS A 12 15.29 3.13 25.62
N PRO A 13 14.37 3.59 24.77
CA PRO A 13 13.90 2.78 23.66
C PRO A 13 15.13 2.29 22.90
N LYS A 14 15.11 1.02 22.48
CA LYS A 14 16.19 0.47 21.67
C LYS A 14 16.29 1.34 20.42
N PRO A 15 17.50 1.76 20.01
CA PRO A 15 17.66 2.63 18.86
C PRO A 15 17.02 1.98 17.64
N SER A 16 16.16 2.74 16.97
CA SER A 16 15.51 2.35 15.73
C SER A 16 16.34 2.75 14.51
N LEU A 17 16.00 2.19 13.34
CA LEU A 17 16.61 2.63 12.08
C LEU A 17 16.33 4.13 11.84
N GLN A 18 15.15 4.61 12.21
CA GLN A 18 14.76 6.01 12.13
C GLN A 18 15.62 6.91 13.04
N ASP A 19 15.94 6.46 14.26
CA ASP A 19 16.86 7.20 15.14
C ASP A 19 18.27 7.29 14.53
N ALA A 20 18.71 6.22 13.87
CA ALA A 20 20.01 6.18 13.18
C ALA A 20 20.05 7.10 11.95
N ILE A 21 18.96 7.16 11.16
CA ILE A 21 18.82 8.11 10.04
C ILE A 21 18.89 9.54 10.56
N ALA A 22 18.04 9.90 11.53
CA ALA A 22 18.00 11.26 12.08
C ALA A 22 19.35 11.70 12.69
N SER A 23 20.04 10.79 13.37
CA SER A 23 21.39 11.06 13.89
C SER A 23 22.42 11.30 12.78
N THR A 24 22.34 10.52 11.69
CA THR A 24 23.23 10.64 10.54
C THR A 24 23.00 11.96 9.80
N ASP A 25 21.74 12.34 9.58
CA ASP A 25 21.35 13.60 8.94
C ASP A 25 21.82 14.83 9.75
N GLY A 26 21.70 14.78 11.07
CA GLY A 26 22.22 15.85 11.95
C GLY A 26 23.73 16.01 11.83
N ARG A 27 24.47 14.90 11.68
CA ARG A 27 25.93 14.92 11.45
C ARG A 27 26.27 15.45 10.06
N MET A 28 25.54 15.04 9.02
CA MET A 28 25.70 15.55 7.66
C MET A 28 25.51 17.06 7.62
N SER A 29 24.41 17.57 8.18
CA SER A 29 24.10 19.01 8.29
C SER A 29 25.23 19.77 8.99
N SER A 30 25.77 19.22 10.08
CA SER A 30 26.88 19.82 10.82
C SER A 30 28.17 19.89 9.99
N ILE A 31 28.44 18.87 9.16
CA ILE A 31 29.60 18.83 8.27
C ILE A 31 29.43 19.81 7.11
N GLU A 32 28.24 19.90 6.52
CA GLU A 32 27.94 20.86 5.45
C GLU A 32 28.17 22.31 5.89
N VAL A 33 27.77 22.67 7.11
CA VAL A 33 28.04 23.99 7.68
C VAL A 33 29.55 24.25 7.77
N LYS A 34 30.36 23.25 8.18
CA LYS A 34 31.82 23.37 8.22
C LYS A 34 32.42 23.54 6.82
N ILE A 35 31.92 22.78 5.84
CA ILE A 35 32.34 22.90 4.43
C ILE A 35 32.04 24.31 3.91
N LYS A 36 30.83 24.82 4.12
CA LYS A 36 30.43 26.19 3.71
C LYS A 36 31.34 27.26 4.32
N LYS A 37 31.71 27.12 5.60
CA LYS A 37 32.65 28.03 6.26
C LYS A 37 34.04 28.00 5.59
N LEU A 38 34.56 26.81 5.31
CA LEU A 38 35.86 26.63 4.65
C LEU A 38 35.84 27.18 3.20
N ASP A 39 34.72 27.04 2.49
CA ASP A 39 34.54 27.67 1.17
C ASP A 39 34.60 29.20 1.23
N GLY A 40 33.97 29.80 2.24
CA GLY A 40 34.07 31.25 2.48
C GLY A 40 35.51 31.68 2.76
N GLU A 41 36.26 30.93 3.55
CA GLU A 41 37.69 31.20 3.81
C GLU A 41 38.54 31.07 2.55
N LEU A 42 38.32 30.02 1.74
CA LEU A 42 39.00 29.83 0.46
C LEU A 42 38.72 30.96 -0.53
N GLY A 43 37.47 31.45 -0.59
CA GLY A 43 37.10 32.63 -1.39
C GLY A 43 37.93 33.86 -0.99
N ARG A 44 38.05 34.13 0.31
CA ARG A 44 38.87 35.24 0.82
C ARG A 44 40.36 35.09 0.47
N TYR A 45 40.91 33.89 0.57
CA TYR A 45 42.30 33.67 0.15
C TYR A 45 42.50 33.88 -1.34
N LYS A 46 41.55 33.45 -2.17
CA LYS A 46 41.57 33.69 -3.62
C LYS A 46 41.61 35.18 -3.94
N GLU A 47 40.76 35.99 -3.29
CA GLU A 47 40.75 37.45 -3.45
C GLU A 47 42.05 38.10 -2.97
N GLN A 48 42.61 37.67 -1.84
CA GLN A 48 43.88 38.18 -1.33
C GLN A 48 45.02 37.88 -2.30
N MET A 49 45.12 36.64 -2.81
CA MET A 49 46.15 36.26 -3.77
C MET A 49 46.04 37.01 -5.10
N ALA A 50 44.83 37.39 -5.52
CA ALA A 50 44.62 38.17 -6.74
C ALA A 50 45.17 39.61 -6.61
N LYS A 51 45.20 40.17 -5.40
CA LYS A 51 45.72 41.52 -5.11
C LYS A 51 47.23 41.55 -4.85
N LEU A 52 47.87 40.39 -4.64
CA LEU A 52 49.29 40.28 -4.32
C LEU A 52 50.13 40.01 -5.58
N ARG A 53 51.27 40.71 -5.71
CA ARG A 53 52.33 40.31 -6.64
C ARG A 53 52.94 38.97 -6.21
N ASN A 54 53.51 38.26 -7.17
CA ASN A 54 54.23 37.02 -6.89
C ASN A 54 55.40 37.29 -5.95
N GLY A 55 55.58 36.43 -4.95
CA GLY A 55 56.60 36.56 -3.92
C GLY A 55 56.13 36.03 -2.56
N PRO A 56 56.97 36.20 -1.50
CA PRO A 56 56.78 35.53 -0.22
C PRO A 56 55.42 35.77 0.45
N GLY A 57 54.84 36.97 0.28
CA GLY A 57 53.51 37.28 0.79
C GLY A 57 52.39 36.48 0.13
N LYS A 58 52.45 36.30 -1.19
CA LYS A 58 51.48 35.49 -1.94
C LYS A 58 51.65 34.00 -1.64
N ASP A 59 52.89 33.54 -1.51
CA ASP A 59 53.20 32.15 -1.17
C ASP A 59 52.67 31.78 0.23
N ALA A 60 52.79 32.69 1.20
CA ALA A 60 52.24 32.48 2.54
C ALA A 60 50.70 32.33 2.54
N VAL A 61 50.00 33.14 1.74
CA VAL A 61 48.54 33.04 1.57
C VAL A 61 48.17 31.73 0.86
N GLN A 62 48.92 31.35 -0.18
CA GLN A 62 48.72 30.09 -0.89
C GLN A 62 48.88 28.88 0.04
N GLN A 63 49.88 28.87 0.92
CA GLN A 63 50.07 27.79 1.89
C GLN A 63 48.91 27.68 2.88
N ARG A 64 48.35 28.81 3.32
CA ARG A 64 47.13 28.82 4.17
C ARG A 64 45.93 28.28 3.41
N ALA A 65 45.73 28.72 2.17
CA ALA A 65 44.66 28.24 1.30
C ALA A 65 44.75 26.71 1.07
N LEU A 66 45.94 26.17 0.83
CA LEU A 66 46.16 24.74 0.66
C LEU A 66 45.79 23.94 1.92
N ARG A 67 46.12 24.44 3.12
CA ARG A 67 45.71 23.81 4.39
C ARG A 67 44.19 23.80 4.56
N THR A 68 43.53 24.93 4.30
CA THR A 68 42.06 25.04 4.34
C THR A 68 41.41 24.12 3.32
N LEU A 69 41.95 24.03 2.10
CA LEU A 69 41.46 23.13 1.05
C LEU A 69 41.59 21.66 1.47
N LYS A 70 42.72 21.27 2.06
CA LYS A 70 42.91 19.91 2.60
C LYS A 70 41.88 19.59 3.68
N GLN A 71 41.59 20.53 4.58
CA GLN A 71 40.55 20.37 5.60
C GLN A 71 39.16 20.24 4.98
N LYS A 72 38.85 21.04 3.95
CA LYS A 72 37.58 20.94 3.22
C LYS A 72 37.41 19.56 2.59
N ARG A 73 38.43 19.09 1.86
CA ARG A 73 38.45 17.76 1.22
C ARG A 73 38.24 16.62 2.23
N MET A 74 38.79 16.74 3.43
CA MET A 74 38.55 15.77 4.50
C MET A 74 37.08 15.73 4.93
N TYR A 75 36.43 16.88 5.06
CA TYR A 75 35.00 16.95 5.40
C TYR A 75 34.10 16.50 4.24
N GLU A 76 34.44 16.82 2.99
CA GLU A 76 33.75 16.29 1.80
C GLU A 76 33.79 14.75 1.77
N ALA A 77 34.95 14.15 2.07
CA ALA A 77 35.08 12.70 2.17
C ALA A 77 34.23 12.10 3.31
N GLN A 78 34.20 12.75 4.47
CA GLN A 78 33.32 12.34 5.57
C GLN A 78 31.84 12.44 5.19
N LEU A 79 31.44 13.48 4.47
CA LEU A 79 30.06 13.66 4.00
C LEU A 79 29.68 12.53 3.02
N ALA A 80 30.55 12.19 2.08
CA ALA A 80 30.33 11.08 1.15
C ALA A 80 30.19 9.73 1.88
N GLN A 81 31.01 9.50 2.92
CA GLN A 81 30.90 8.29 3.75
C GLN A 81 29.56 8.23 4.50
N LEU A 82 29.09 9.35 5.05
CA LEU A 82 27.79 9.40 5.73
C LEU A 82 26.63 9.20 4.75
N ALA A 83 26.71 9.77 3.54
CA ALA A 83 25.71 9.54 2.51
C ALA A 83 25.58 8.04 2.15
N GLN A 84 26.70 7.34 2.02
CA GLN A 84 26.68 5.88 1.82
C GLN A 84 26.09 5.13 3.02
N GLN A 85 26.37 5.61 4.24
CA GLN A 85 25.80 5.03 5.46
C GLN A 85 24.27 5.22 5.49
N THR A 86 23.76 6.41 5.17
CA THR A 86 22.33 6.69 5.06
C THR A 86 21.66 5.77 4.07
N PHE A 87 22.22 5.63 2.86
CA PHE A 87 21.71 4.71 1.84
C PHE A 87 21.59 3.26 2.36
N ASN A 88 22.62 2.77 3.05
CA ASN A 88 22.59 1.42 3.62
C ASN A 88 21.49 1.27 4.68
N ILE A 89 21.27 2.30 5.52
CA ILE A 89 20.22 2.27 6.55
C ILE A 89 18.83 2.33 5.92
N GLU A 90 18.63 3.17 4.91
CA GLU A 90 17.37 3.27 4.16
C GLU A 90 17.03 1.96 3.45
N SER A 91 18.02 1.34 2.80
CA SER A 91 17.86 0.02 2.17
C SER A 91 17.46 -1.06 3.20
N ALA A 92 18.09 -1.04 4.38
CA ALA A 92 17.72 -1.94 5.47
C ALA A 92 16.30 -1.66 6.02
N ALA A 93 15.89 -0.40 6.06
CA ALA A 93 14.54 0.00 6.48
C ALA A 93 13.49 -0.52 5.50
N LEU A 94 13.69 -0.33 4.20
CA LEU A 94 12.82 -0.86 3.14
C LEU A 94 12.72 -2.39 3.20
N THR A 95 13.87 -3.07 3.38
CA THR A 95 13.90 -4.53 3.52
C THR A 95 13.10 -4.98 4.75
N THR A 96 13.25 -4.28 5.87
CA THR A 96 12.52 -4.58 7.11
C THR A 96 11.01 -4.39 6.94
N GLU A 97 10.59 -3.36 6.20
CA GLU A 97 9.19 -3.12 5.88
C GLU A 97 8.60 -4.22 4.99
N ASN A 98 9.31 -4.61 3.94
CA ASN A 98 8.91 -5.73 3.08
C ASN A 98 8.76 -7.04 3.86
N LEU A 99 9.67 -7.31 4.81
CA LEU A 99 9.58 -8.48 5.68
C LEU A 99 8.35 -8.42 6.61
N ARG A 100 8.01 -7.25 7.15
CA ARG A 100 6.79 -7.06 7.94
C ARG A 100 5.53 -7.34 7.12
N ASN A 101 5.47 -6.83 5.90
CA ASN A 101 4.34 -7.08 4.99
C ASN A 101 4.23 -8.57 4.67
N THR A 102 5.35 -9.23 4.40
CA THR A 102 5.39 -10.69 4.17
C THR A 102 4.89 -11.48 5.38
N MET A 103 5.28 -11.08 6.59
CA MET A 103 4.76 -11.70 7.82
C MET A 103 3.26 -11.49 7.99
N ALA A 104 2.75 -10.29 7.72
CA ALA A 104 1.32 -10.01 7.79
C ALA A 104 0.53 -10.88 6.79
N THR A 105 1.03 -11.06 5.57
CA THR A 105 0.46 -11.98 4.59
C THR A 105 0.49 -13.42 5.09
N PHE A 106 1.61 -13.88 5.65
CA PHE A 106 1.73 -15.21 6.22
C PHE A 106 0.74 -15.45 7.37
N ASP A 107 0.59 -14.48 8.27
CA ASP A 107 -0.36 -14.55 9.38
C ASP A 107 -1.81 -14.60 8.87
N ALA A 108 -2.14 -13.82 7.83
CA ALA A 108 -3.44 -13.88 7.17
C ALA A 108 -3.71 -15.25 6.52
N MET A 109 -2.72 -15.82 5.83
CA MET A 109 -2.81 -17.16 5.25
C MET A 109 -2.99 -18.23 6.33
N LYS A 110 -2.28 -18.11 7.46
CA LYS A 110 -2.43 -19.02 8.60
C LYS A 110 -3.83 -18.94 9.20
N ALA A 111 -4.39 -17.74 9.34
CA ALA A 111 -5.75 -17.54 9.80
C ALA A 111 -6.77 -18.14 8.82
N ALA A 112 -6.62 -17.88 7.52
CA ALA A 112 -7.47 -18.44 6.47
C ALA A 112 -7.41 -19.97 6.45
N ASN A 113 -6.22 -20.58 6.56
CA ASN A 113 -6.06 -22.03 6.61
C ASN A 113 -6.76 -22.64 7.84
N LYS A 114 -6.66 -21.99 9.01
CA LYS A 114 -7.36 -22.44 10.22
C LYS A 114 -8.88 -22.40 10.06
N GLU A 115 -9.41 -21.36 9.42
CA GLU A 115 -10.84 -21.28 9.13
C GLU A 115 -11.25 -22.32 8.09
N MET A 116 -10.46 -22.53 7.03
CA MET A 116 -10.70 -23.57 6.03
C MET A 116 -10.73 -24.97 6.66
N GLN A 117 -9.79 -25.28 7.56
CA GLN A 117 -9.79 -26.54 8.32
C GLN A 117 -11.04 -26.70 9.20
N LYS A 118 -11.53 -25.62 9.81
CA LYS A 118 -12.74 -25.63 10.63
C LYS A 118 -14.01 -25.81 9.79
N GLN A 119 -14.06 -25.25 8.59
CA GLN A 119 -15.18 -25.42 7.66
C GLN A 119 -15.16 -26.83 7.05
N TYR A 120 -14.02 -27.31 6.57
CA TYR A 120 -13.87 -28.67 6.05
C TYR A 120 -14.08 -29.75 7.13
N GLY A 121 -13.66 -29.52 8.38
CA GLY A 121 -13.91 -30.44 9.49
C GLY A 121 -15.38 -30.54 9.91
N LYS A 122 -16.27 -29.69 9.36
CA LYS A 122 -17.73 -29.78 9.53
C LYS A 122 -18.44 -30.41 8.33
N ILE A 123 -17.71 -30.64 7.23
CA ILE A 123 -18.23 -31.32 6.06
C ILE A 123 -18.05 -32.82 6.30
N ASP A 124 -19.16 -33.49 6.52
CA ASP A 124 -19.25 -34.94 6.68
C ASP A 124 -19.10 -35.55 5.28
N ILE A 125 -17.91 -36.05 4.94
CA ILE A 125 -17.62 -36.60 3.60
C ILE A 125 -18.61 -37.72 3.25
N ASP A 126 -18.97 -38.54 4.24
CA ASP A 126 -19.97 -39.60 4.11
C ASP A 126 -21.36 -39.06 3.70
N LYS A 127 -21.72 -37.83 4.10
CA LYS A 127 -22.97 -37.19 3.67
C LYS A 127 -22.86 -36.58 2.27
N ILE A 128 -21.68 -36.15 1.85
CA ILE A 128 -21.46 -35.74 0.47
C ILE A 128 -21.54 -36.96 -0.44
N GLU A 129 -20.93 -38.08 -0.08
CA GLU A 129 -21.06 -39.34 -0.83
C GLU A 129 -22.52 -39.81 -0.87
N ALA A 130 -23.23 -39.82 0.27
CA ALA A 130 -24.66 -40.17 0.29
C ALA A 130 -25.50 -39.24 -0.59
N MET A 131 -25.25 -37.92 -0.54
CA MET A 131 -25.94 -36.96 -1.41
C MET A 131 -25.59 -37.17 -2.89
N HIS A 132 -24.36 -37.56 -3.20
CA HIS A 132 -23.93 -37.86 -4.56
C HIS A 132 -24.60 -39.14 -5.09
N TYR A 133 -24.70 -40.20 -4.27
CA TYR A 133 -25.48 -41.40 -4.58
C TYR A 133 -26.97 -41.10 -4.76
N ASP A 134 -27.57 -40.29 -3.88
CA ASP A 134 -28.97 -39.86 -4.03
C ASP A 134 -29.19 -39.01 -5.30
N MET A 135 -28.18 -38.23 -5.72
CA MET A 135 -28.23 -37.42 -6.93
C MET A 135 -28.06 -38.27 -8.19
N GLU A 136 -27.20 -39.30 -8.13
CA GLU A 136 -27.01 -40.31 -9.18
C GLU A 136 -28.29 -41.14 -9.35
N ASP A 137 -28.91 -41.60 -8.24
CA ASP A 137 -30.21 -42.28 -8.22
C ASP A 137 -31.34 -41.37 -8.75
N MET A 138 -31.33 -40.07 -8.44
CA MET A 138 -32.31 -39.12 -8.99
C MET A 138 -32.11 -38.86 -10.48
N LEU A 139 -30.87 -38.79 -10.96
CA LEU A 139 -30.57 -38.66 -12.39
C LEU A 139 -30.96 -39.94 -13.14
N GLU A 140 -30.72 -41.11 -12.55
CA GLU A 140 -31.13 -42.40 -13.09
C GLU A 140 -32.66 -42.51 -13.12
N GLN A 141 -33.37 -42.12 -12.05
CA GLN A 141 -34.83 -42.02 -12.05
C GLN A 141 -35.35 -40.95 -13.01
N SER A 142 -34.66 -39.82 -13.17
CA SER A 142 -35.05 -38.78 -14.14
C SER A 142 -34.90 -39.28 -15.57
N ASN A 143 -33.84 -40.02 -15.86
CA ASN A 143 -33.63 -40.68 -17.15
C ASN A 143 -34.65 -41.80 -17.37
N GLU A 144 -34.96 -42.59 -16.34
CA GLU A 144 -35.99 -43.63 -16.39
C GLU A 144 -37.40 -43.01 -16.57
N ILE A 145 -37.69 -41.87 -15.92
CA ILE A 145 -38.91 -41.10 -16.14
C ILE A 145 -38.92 -40.51 -17.55
N GLN A 146 -37.81 -39.99 -18.06
CA GLN A 146 -37.70 -39.52 -19.44
C GLN A 146 -37.84 -40.67 -20.44
N GLU A 147 -37.41 -41.89 -20.13
CA GLU A 147 -37.55 -43.07 -20.97
C GLU A 147 -38.98 -43.65 -20.94
N ILE A 148 -39.63 -43.64 -19.76
CA ILE A 148 -41.03 -44.03 -19.57
C ILE A 148 -41.99 -43.00 -20.17
N MET A 149 -41.69 -41.70 -20.02
CA MET A 149 -42.47 -40.59 -20.60
C MET A 149 -42.09 -40.34 -22.08
N GLY A 150 -40.93 -40.81 -22.52
CA GLY A 150 -40.31 -40.55 -23.83
C GLY A 150 -40.60 -41.59 -24.91
N ARG A 151 -41.64 -42.43 -24.76
CA ARG A 151 -42.19 -43.15 -25.92
C ARG A 151 -42.80 -42.24 -27.00
N SER A 152 -42.78 -40.93 -26.80
CA SER A 152 -43.01 -39.96 -27.85
C SER A 152 -42.45 -38.61 -27.41
N TYR A 153 -41.28 -38.23 -27.89
CA TYR A 153 -41.11 -37.02 -28.70
C TYR A 153 -39.82 -37.19 -29.48
N ALA A 154 -39.97 -37.50 -30.76
CA ALA A 154 -38.92 -37.41 -31.76
C ALA A 154 -38.33 -35.99 -31.70
N VAL A 155 -37.08 -35.88 -31.27
CA VAL A 155 -36.21 -34.81 -31.72
C VAL A 155 -35.67 -35.31 -33.06
N PRO A 156 -35.96 -34.64 -34.19
CA PRO A 156 -35.36 -35.02 -35.47
C PRO A 156 -33.84 -35.02 -35.32
N ASP A 157 -33.19 -36.11 -35.69
CA ASP A 157 -31.72 -36.29 -35.56
C ASP A 157 -30.88 -35.32 -36.42
N GLU A 158 -31.50 -34.34 -37.06
CA GLU A 158 -30.82 -33.38 -37.92
C GLU A 158 -31.33 -31.97 -37.59
N LEU A 159 -30.63 -31.31 -36.67
CA LEU A 159 -30.58 -29.85 -36.69
C LEU A 159 -29.84 -29.47 -37.98
N ASP A 160 -30.53 -28.80 -38.90
CA ASP A 160 -29.91 -28.33 -40.14
C ASP A 160 -28.87 -27.26 -39.78
N GLU A 161 -27.60 -27.51 -40.12
CA GLU A 161 -26.50 -26.57 -39.89
C GLU A 161 -26.82 -25.19 -40.48
N ALA A 162 -27.63 -25.12 -41.54
CA ALA A 162 -28.03 -23.86 -42.16
C ALA A 162 -28.92 -22.98 -41.26
N ASP A 163 -29.79 -23.55 -40.44
CA ASP A 163 -30.63 -22.78 -39.50
C ASP A 163 -29.80 -22.31 -38.30
N LEU A 164 -28.87 -23.14 -37.82
CA LEU A 164 -27.91 -22.80 -36.77
C LEU A 164 -26.96 -21.67 -37.19
N GLU A 165 -26.53 -21.68 -38.44
CA GLU A 165 -25.63 -20.66 -39.00
C GLU A 165 -26.38 -19.34 -39.23
N ALA A 166 -27.67 -19.39 -39.62
CA ALA A 166 -28.53 -18.21 -39.69
C ALA A 166 -28.81 -17.58 -38.31
N GLU A 167 -28.97 -18.39 -37.26
CA GLU A 167 -29.09 -17.91 -35.88
C GLU A 167 -27.78 -17.30 -35.35
N LEU A 168 -26.64 -17.93 -35.69
CA LEU A 168 -25.32 -17.41 -35.36
C LEU A 168 -25.05 -16.06 -36.03
N ASP A 169 -25.44 -15.91 -37.30
CA ASP A 169 -25.34 -14.65 -38.03
C ASP A 169 -26.25 -13.57 -37.45
N ALA A 170 -27.44 -13.93 -36.96
CA ALA A 170 -28.33 -12.99 -36.26
C ALA A 170 -27.71 -12.50 -34.93
N LEU A 171 -27.12 -13.39 -34.14
CA LEU A 171 -26.36 -13.07 -32.92
C LEU A 171 -25.10 -12.22 -33.20
N ALA A 172 -24.49 -12.37 -34.37
CA ALA A 172 -23.33 -11.57 -34.78
C ALA A 172 -23.73 -10.16 -35.29
N LEU A 173 -24.92 -10.02 -35.88
CA LEU A 173 -25.47 -8.74 -36.32
C LEU A 173 -25.99 -7.90 -35.15
N GLU A 174 -26.44 -8.56 -34.08
CA GLU A 174 -26.63 -7.99 -32.74
C GLU A 174 -25.25 -7.81 -32.06
N GLY A 175 -24.38 -7.00 -32.69
CA GLY A 175 -23.09 -6.62 -32.11
C GLY A 175 -23.27 -6.03 -30.69
N PRO A 176 -22.21 -5.95 -29.88
CA PRO A 176 -22.24 -5.69 -28.42
C PRO A 176 -22.84 -4.34 -27.97
N ASP A 177 -23.48 -3.59 -28.86
CA ASP A 177 -23.96 -2.24 -28.64
C ASP A 177 -25.43 -2.14 -28.15
N GLU A 178 -26.20 -3.22 -28.00
CA GLU A 178 -27.56 -3.08 -27.42
C GLU A 178 -27.93 -3.88 -26.16
N GLU A 179 -27.29 -4.99 -25.78
CA GLU A 179 -27.61 -5.62 -24.49
C GLU A 179 -26.38 -6.25 -23.80
N GLY A 180 -25.86 -5.57 -22.75
CA GLY A 180 -25.13 -6.32 -21.71
C GLY A 180 -23.91 -5.72 -21.03
N THR A 181 -23.84 -4.43 -20.70
CA THR A 181 -23.02 -3.98 -19.55
C THR A 181 -23.71 -3.00 -18.61
N SER A 182 -25.05 -2.97 -18.59
CA SER A 182 -25.82 -2.20 -17.60
C SER A 182 -25.57 -2.67 -16.16
N TYR A 183 -25.02 -3.87 -15.93
CA TYR A 183 -24.76 -4.41 -14.60
C TYR A 183 -23.39 -4.04 -14.01
N LEU A 184 -22.46 -3.46 -14.80
CA LEU A 184 -21.14 -3.01 -14.30
C LEU A 184 -21.05 -1.49 -14.11
N ALA A 185 -22.01 -0.72 -14.63
CA ALA A 185 -22.06 0.74 -14.44
C ALA A 185 -22.58 1.16 -13.05
N ASP A 186 -23.29 0.28 -12.34
CA ASP A 186 -23.95 0.61 -11.07
C ASP A 186 -23.08 0.36 -9.81
N LEU A 187 -21.88 -0.21 -9.97
CA LEU A 187 -20.94 -0.45 -8.86
C LEU A 187 -20.01 0.73 -8.57
N ASN A 188 -19.98 1.76 -9.44
CA ASN A 188 -19.15 2.96 -9.27
C ASN A 188 -19.96 4.22 -8.90
N LYS A 189 -21.26 4.12 -8.63
CA LYS A 189 -22.00 5.17 -7.94
C LYS A 189 -21.90 4.97 -6.45
N VAL A 190 -21.16 5.86 -5.79
CA VAL A 190 -21.31 6.09 -4.35
C VAL A 190 -22.78 6.39 -4.09
N PRO A 191 -23.44 5.79 -3.08
CA PRO A 191 -24.82 6.12 -2.74
C PRO A 191 -24.95 7.63 -2.55
N ASP A 192 -25.83 8.25 -3.33
CA ASP A 192 -26.14 9.67 -3.24
C ASP A 192 -26.95 9.86 -1.95
N PHE A 193 -26.25 10.04 -0.83
CA PHE A 193 -26.85 10.55 0.39
C PHE A 193 -27.30 11.97 0.08
N VAL A 194 -28.58 12.10 -0.23
CA VAL A 194 -29.28 13.35 -0.49
C VAL A 194 -28.82 14.40 0.52
N ASP A 195 -28.08 15.40 0.04
CA ASP A 195 -27.90 16.69 0.68
C ASP A 195 -29.28 17.40 0.66
N GLU A 196 -30.19 16.93 1.52
CA GLU A 196 -31.42 17.65 1.78
C GLU A 196 -31.05 18.83 2.68
N ALA A 197 -31.12 20.04 2.12
CA ALA A 197 -30.94 21.26 2.88
C ALA A 197 -31.85 21.21 4.12
N PRO A 198 -31.39 21.67 5.31
CA PRO A 198 -32.20 21.60 6.51
C PRO A 198 -33.56 22.24 6.26
N VAL A 199 -34.62 21.47 6.42
CA VAL A 199 -35.98 22.01 6.44
C VAL A 199 -36.02 23.02 7.58
N GLU A 200 -36.14 24.30 7.25
CA GLU A 200 -36.45 25.31 8.25
C GLU A 200 -37.81 24.95 8.85
N VAL A 201 -37.77 24.34 10.03
CA VAL A 201 -38.96 24.09 10.82
C VAL A 201 -39.45 25.46 11.25
N GLY A 202 -40.46 25.94 10.50
CA GLY A 202 -41.19 27.17 10.79
C GLY A 202 -41.55 27.21 12.27
N GLU A 203 -41.20 28.35 12.87
CA GLU A 203 -41.49 28.76 14.22
C GLU A 203 -42.93 28.36 14.60
N SER A 204 -43.07 27.43 15.55
CA SER A 204 -44.37 27.16 16.16
C SER A 204 -44.90 28.47 16.74
N PRO A 205 -46.13 28.90 16.41
CA PRO A 205 -46.67 30.12 16.98
C PRO A 205 -46.82 29.95 18.50
N ALA A 206 -46.32 30.95 19.22
CA ALA A 206 -46.35 31.05 20.67
C ALA A 206 -47.77 30.76 21.21
N PRO A 207 -47.90 30.03 22.34
CA PRO A 207 -49.21 29.79 22.93
C PRO A 207 -49.84 31.10 23.37
N ALA A 208 -50.98 31.40 22.77
CA ALA A 208 -51.85 32.51 23.16
C ALA A 208 -52.21 32.41 24.64
N GLN A 209 -52.01 33.51 25.36
CA GLN A 209 -52.54 33.71 26.70
C GLN A 209 -54.08 33.64 26.67
N ALA A 210 -54.65 32.75 27.48
CA ALA A 210 -56.02 32.85 27.98
C ALA A 210 -55.95 32.52 29.49
N VAL A 211 -55.78 33.54 30.33
CA VAL A 211 -56.85 34.22 31.08
C VAL A 211 -57.46 33.34 32.18
N LYS A 212 -57.23 33.82 33.42
CA LYS A 212 -57.83 33.45 34.70
C LYS A 212 -59.30 33.06 34.60
N TRP A 213 -59.73 32.05 35.37
CA TRP A 213 -60.48 32.19 36.64
C TRP A 213 -60.24 30.96 37.52
#